data_AF-A0A496PI93-F1
#
_entry.id   AF-A0A496PI93-F1
#
_cell.length_a   1.000
_cell.length_b   1.000
_cell.length_c   1.000
_cell.angle_alpha   90.00
_cell.angle_beta   90.00
_cell.angle_gamma   90.00
#
_symmetry.space_group_name_H-M   'P 1'
#
loop_
_entity.id
_entity.type
_entity.pdbx_description
1 polymer ?
#
loop_
_entity_poly.entity_id
_entity_poly.type
_entity_poly.pdbx_seq_one_letter_code
_entity_poly.pdbx_strand_id
1 'polypeptide(L)'
;MYATPTRPMTQAELDLICQVWADNGSDDPTDQWLELWDGGDADEYPEQRDAILAVATAVGLETSMKKGVLMVQKTQQLHDEIGQKWA
;
A
#
# COMPACT_ATOMS: atom_id res chain seq x y z
N MET A 1 1.85 -1.45 -14.58
CA MET A 1 2.78 -2.61 -14.55
C MET A 1 3.05 -2.90 -13.09
N TYR A 2 2.90 -4.15 -12.64
CA TYR A 2 3.11 -4.49 -11.23
C TYR A 2 4.60 -4.60 -10.87
N ALA A 3 4.95 -4.08 -9.70
CA ALA A 3 6.24 -4.33 -9.09
C ALA A 3 6.37 -5.79 -8.69
N THR A 4 7.60 -6.30 -8.80
CA THR A 4 7.96 -7.63 -8.28
C THR A 4 8.71 -7.42 -6.97
N PRO A 5 8.11 -7.78 -5.82
CA PRO A 5 8.80 -7.66 -4.55
C PRO A 5 9.98 -8.64 -4.47
N THR A 6 11.00 -8.31 -3.67
CA THR A 6 12.21 -9.13 -3.48
C THR A 6 11.92 -10.44 -2.75
N ARG A 7 10.81 -10.49 -2.01
CA ARG A 7 10.19 -11.69 -1.45
C ARG A 7 8.67 -11.56 -1.49
N PRO A 8 7.91 -12.66 -1.40
CA PRO A 8 6.47 -12.57 -1.20
C PRO A 8 6.13 -11.80 0.09
N MET A 9 5.13 -10.93 0.03
CA MET A 9 4.49 -10.39 1.22
C MET A 9 3.72 -11.49 1.94
N THR A 10 3.78 -11.47 3.26
CA THR A 10 2.96 -12.34 4.12
C THR A 10 1.52 -11.84 4.16
N GLN A 11 0.58 -12.71 4.55
CA GLN A 11 -0.83 -12.32 4.67
C GLN A 11 -1.03 -11.15 5.63
N ALA A 12 -0.32 -11.11 6.76
CA ALA A 12 -0.43 -10.00 7.72
C ALA A 12 0.05 -8.66 7.13
N GLU A 13 1.07 -8.69 6.27
CA GLU A 13 1.57 -7.50 5.57
C GLU A 13 0.59 -7.01 4.50
N LEU A 14 0.00 -7.95 3.75
CA LEU A 14 -1.06 -7.64 2.79
C LEU A 14 -2.28 -7.07 3.50
N ASP A 15 -2.74 -7.70 4.58
CA ASP A 15 -3.87 -7.28 5.37
C ASP A 15 -3.66 -5.87 5.93
N LEU A 16 -2.46 -5.56 6.44
CA LEU A 16 -2.12 -4.22 6.92
C LEU A 16 -2.26 -3.15 5.82
N ILE A 17 -1.62 -3.36 4.67
CA ILE A 17 -1.63 -2.38 3.58
C ILE A 17 -3.04 -2.24 2.99
N CYS A 18 -3.73 -3.36 2.76
CA CYS A 18 -5.07 -3.36 2.19
C CYS A 18 -6.10 -2.78 3.16
N GLN A 19 -5.96 -2.97 4.47
CA GLN A 19 -6.85 -2.36 5.45
C GLN A 19 -6.71 -0.84 5.47
N VAL A 20 -5.47 -0.32 5.49
CA VAL A 20 -5.22 1.13 5.44
C VAL A 20 -5.78 1.72 4.14
N TRP A 21 -5.53 1.04 3.02
CA TRP A 21 -6.13 1.40 1.73
C TRP A 21 -7.66 1.39 1.75
N ALA A 22 -8.30 0.37 2.32
CA ALA A 22 -9.76 0.28 2.35
C ALA A 22 -10.39 1.38 3.23
N ASP A 23 -9.72 1.77 4.30
CA ASP A 23 -10.24 2.75 5.25
C ASP A 23 -10.05 4.20 4.75
N ASN A 24 -8.91 4.49 4.10
CA ASN A 24 -8.49 5.86 3.80
C ASN A 24 -7.89 6.03 2.40
N GLY A 25 -7.74 4.97 1.62
CA GLY A 25 -7.03 4.99 0.36
C GLY A 25 -7.92 5.10 -0.87
N SER A 26 -7.25 5.13 -2.02
CA SER A 26 -7.87 5.12 -3.34
C SER A 26 -7.04 4.22 -4.26
N ASP A 27 -7.72 3.43 -5.08
CA ASP A 27 -7.08 2.59 -6.10
C ASP A 27 -7.51 3.06 -7.49
N ASP A 28 -6.61 3.69 -8.23
CA ASP A 28 -6.78 3.86 -9.68
C ASP A 28 -6.16 2.65 -10.38
N PRO A 29 -6.93 1.74 -10.99
CA PRO A 29 -6.43 0.52 -11.60
C PRO A 29 -5.43 0.75 -12.75
N THR A 30 -5.34 1.98 -13.28
CA THR A 30 -4.37 2.36 -14.31
C THR A 30 -3.04 2.88 -13.75
N ASP A 31 -3.00 3.23 -12.46
CA ASP A 31 -1.79 3.72 -11.81
C ASP A 31 -0.90 2.58 -11.31
N GLN A 32 0.40 2.84 -11.26
CA GLN A 32 1.42 1.97 -10.69
C GLN A 32 1.54 2.09 -9.16
N TRP A 33 0.86 3.07 -8.57
CA TRP A 33 0.88 3.40 -7.15
C TRP A 33 -0.47 3.10 -6.51
N LEU A 34 -0.43 2.53 -5.30
CA LEU A 34 -1.59 2.41 -4.43
C LEU A 34 -1.56 3.56 -3.43
N GLU A 35 -2.61 4.38 -3.38
CA GLU A 35 -2.71 5.52 -2.47
C GLU A 35 -3.35 5.07 -1.15
N LEU A 36 -2.67 5.29 -0.02
CA LEU A 36 -3.09 4.72 1.28
C LEU A 36 -3.86 5.68 2.18
N TRP A 37 -3.68 6.99 2.00
CA TRP A 37 -4.40 8.05 2.71
C TRP A 37 -4.84 9.14 1.72
N ASP A 38 -5.72 8.79 0.79
CA ASP A 38 -6.32 9.75 -0.13
C ASP A 38 -7.19 10.77 0.65
N GLY A 39 -6.89 12.05 0.52
CA GLY A 39 -7.57 13.14 1.25
C GLY A 39 -7.18 13.31 2.72
N GLY A 40 -6.26 12.50 3.26
CA GLY A 40 -5.71 12.61 4.62
C GLY A 40 -4.18 12.72 4.62
N ASP A 41 -3.60 12.81 5.82
CA ASP A 41 -2.14 12.83 5.98
C ASP A 41 -1.67 11.56 6.71
N ALA A 42 -0.75 10.82 6.10
CA ALA A 42 -0.13 9.65 6.72
C ALA A 42 0.58 10.02 8.05
N ASP A 43 0.93 11.29 8.23
CA ASP A 43 1.52 11.81 9.46
C ASP A 43 0.55 11.86 10.65
N GLU A 44 -0.78 11.78 10.41
CA GLU A 44 -1.78 11.62 11.48
C GLU A 44 -1.78 10.20 12.07
N TYR A 45 -1.20 9.23 11.35
CA TYR A 45 -1.12 7.82 11.73
C TYR A 45 0.33 7.29 11.68
N PRO A 46 1.26 7.88 12.46
CA PRO A 46 2.69 7.62 12.31
C PRO A 46 3.07 6.15 12.53
N GLU A 47 2.39 5.44 13.44
CA GLU A 47 2.64 4.01 13.68
C GLU A 47 2.27 3.13 12.47
N GLN A 48 1.14 3.42 11.81
CA GLN A 48 0.71 2.68 10.62
C GLN A 48 1.59 3.01 9.42
N ARG A 49 1.91 4.30 9.23
CA ARG A 49 2.84 4.78 8.21
C ARG A 49 4.19 4.07 8.34
N ASP A 50 4.78 4.07 9.52
CA ASP A 50 6.09 3.48 9.76
C ASP A 50 6.07 1.95 9.58
N ALA A 51 4.97 1.29 9.97
CA ALA A 51 4.77 -0.13 9.73
C ALA A 51 4.72 -0.45 8.22
N ILE A 52 3.98 0.32 7.43
CA ILE A 52 3.90 0.16 5.97
C ILE A 52 5.25 0.43 5.31
N LEU A 53 5.97 1.48 5.72
CA LEU A 53 7.31 1.78 5.22
C LEU A 53 8.30 0.64 5.54
N ALA A 54 8.20 0.05 6.73
CA ALA A 54 9.01 -1.10 7.13
C ALA A 54 8.70 -2.32 6.25
N VAL A 55 7.42 -2.60 5.96
CA VAL A 55 7.01 -3.67 5.05
C VAL A 55 7.56 -3.43 3.64
N ALA A 56 7.31 -2.24 3.08
CA ALA A 56 7.79 -1.88 1.74
C ALA A 56 9.30 -2.04 1.63
N THR A 57 10.06 -1.56 2.62
CA THR A 57 11.51 -1.75 2.69
C THR A 57 11.89 -3.23 2.76
N ALA A 58 11.20 -4.01 3.60
CA ALA A 58 11.49 -5.44 3.79
C ALA A 58 11.18 -6.31 2.57
N VAL A 59 10.29 -5.86 1.69
CA VAL A 59 9.94 -6.54 0.43
C VAL A 59 10.49 -5.83 -0.81
N GLY A 60 11.32 -4.80 -0.63
CA GLY A 60 11.97 -4.05 -1.71
C GLY A 60 11.00 -3.32 -2.64
N LEU A 61 9.87 -2.83 -2.10
CA LEU A 61 8.93 -1.97 -2.81
C LEU A 61 9.31 -0.51 -2.65
N GLU A 62 9.07 0.26 -3.69
CA GLU A 62 9.19 1.71 -3.62
C GLU A 62 8.01 2.31 -2.87
N THR A 63 8.29 3.39 -2.13
CA THR A 63 7.28 4.25 -1.50
C THR A 63 7.50 5.67 -1.97
N SER A 64 6.41 6.44 -2.06
CA SER A 64 6.46 7.85 -2.41
C SER A 64 5.46 8.62 -1.57
N MET A 65 5.86 9.80 -1.10
CA MET A 65 4.99 10.71 -0.39
C MET A 65 4.68 11.92 -1.26
N LYS A 66 3.41 12.18 -1.53
CA LYS A 66 2.97 13.29 -2.40
C LYS A 66 1.82 14.02 -1.73
N LYS A 67 2.07 15.28 -1.34
CA LYS A 67 1.08 16.14 -0.66
C LYS A 67 0.47 15.50 0.61
N GLY A 68 1.27 14.79 1.42
CA GLY A 68 0.80 14.10 2.65
C GLY A 68 0.27 12.68 2.42
N VAL A 69 0.02 12.29 1.16
CA VAL A 69 -0.44 10.94 0.83
C VAL A 69 0.76 10.00 0.71
N LEU A 70 0.79 8.93 1.52
CA LEU A 70 1.72 7.82 1.31
C LEU A 70 1.20 6.93 0.19
N MET A 71 2.08 6.64 -0.75
CA MET A 71 1.85 5.73 -1.85
C MET A 71 2.85 4.58 -1.80
N VAL A 72 2.39 3.37 -2.07
CA VAL A 72 3.22 2.18 -2.21
C VAL A 72 3.11 1.62 -3.62
N GLN A 73 4.21 1.08 -4.15
CA GLN A 73 4.20 0.51 -5.49
C GLN A 73 3.27 -0.72 -5.55
N LYS A 74 2.38 -0.78 -6.54
CA LYS A 74 1.45 -1.89 -6.68
C LYS A 74 2.18 -3.18 -7.01
N THR A 75 1.78 -4.25 -6.35
CA THR A 75 2.19 -5.62 -6.69
C THR A 75 0.97 -6.41 -7.15
N GLN A 76 1.21 -7.53 -7.84
CA GLN A 76 0.14 -8.46 -8.18
C GLN A 76 -0.56 -8.99 -6.91
N GLN A 77 0.19 -9.25 -5.83
CA GLN A 77 -0.39 -9.73 -4.56
C GLN A 77 -1.38 -8.73 -3.96
N LEU A 78 -1.03 -7.43 -3.93
CA LEU A 78 -1.94 -6.39 -3.42
C LEU A 78 -3.19 -6.26 -4.29
N HIS A 79 -3.03 -6.29 -5.62
CA HIS A 79 -4.17 -6.23 -6.53
C HIS A 79 -5.13 -7.42 -6.35
N ASP A 80 -4.58 -8.62 -6.26
CA ASP A 80 -5.38 -9.84 -6.08
C ASP A 80 -6.08 -9.85 -4.72
N GLU A 81 -5.41 -9.39 -3.66
CA GLU A 81 -5.98 -9.29 -2.32
C GLU A 81 -7.14 -8.28 -2.28
N ILE A 82 -6.95 -7.10 -2.87
CA ILE A 82 -7.97 -6.07 -2.99
C ILE A 82 -9.18 -6.61 -3.76
N GLY A 83 -8.95 -7.22 -4.93
CA GLY A 83 -9.99 -7.80 -5.77
C GLY A 83 -10.68 -9.02 -5.17
N GLN A 84 -10.09 -9.71 -4.20
CA GLN A 84 -10.76 -10.82 -3.50
C GLN A 84 -11.65 -10.35 -2.35
N LYS A 85 -11.23 -9.30 -1.64
CA LYS A 85 -11.90 -8.86 -0.39
C LYS A 85 -12.89 -7.72 -0.59
N TRP A 86 -12.70 -6.87 -1.62
CA TRP A 86 -13.48 -5.65 -1.82
C TRP A 86 -14.03 -5.49 -3.26
N ALA A 87 -14.12 -6.56 -4.04
CA ALA A 87 -14.76 -6.56 -5.37
C ALA A 87 -16.29 -6.60 -5.34
#